data_AF-A0A7W0TIW5-F1
#
_entry.id   AF-A0A7W0TIW5-F1
#
_cell.length_a   1.000
_cell.length_b   1.000
_cell.length_c   1.000
_cell.angle_alpha   90.00
_cell.angle_beta   90.00
_cell.angle_gamma   90.00
#
_symmetry.space_group_name_H-M   'P 1'
#
loop_
_entity.id
_entity.type
_entity.pdbx_description
1 polymer ?
#
loop_
_entity_poly.entity_id
_entity_poly.type
_entity_poly.pdbx_seq_one_letter_code
_entity_poly.pdbx_strand_id
1 'polypeptide(L)'
;MSTRLAPLAVAAILAFAAGAAVGAGGDPRGDTASAFSQAWDRGDYTAMYALLTPAARRRVTLKRFAAGYRRAAKVATLSEVDTGRPAEPQGGEVSVPVVLRTRIFGTLSGRVALPVVESEAGAAIDWRPYLVHPGLRQGETLARATTLPPRAAIQARDGTALAEGEARLSKLGALAAEIAGRVGPAPPERAAE
;
A
#
# COMPACT_ATOMS: atom_id res chain seq x y z
N MET A 1 -9.66 13.27 -35.25
CA MET A 1 -11.01 13.63 -34.75
C MET A 1 -11.51 12.49 -33.84
N SER A 2 -11.16 12.48 -32.55
CA SER A 2 -11.67 11.52 -31.53
C SER A 2 -11.20 11.90 -30.12
N THR A 3 -11.71 13.00 -29.57
CA THR A 3 -11.47 13.41 -28.16
C THR A 3 -12.76 13.68 -27.39
N ARG A 4 -13.94 13.34 -27.95
CA ARG A 4 -15.25 13.63 -27.34
C ARG A 4 -15.89 12.47 -26.58
N LEU A 5 -15.24 11.29 -26.53
CA LEU A 5 -15.78 10.09 -25.86
C LEU A 5 -15.37 9.97 -24.37
N ALA A 6 -14.30 10.65 -23.95
CA ALA A 6 -13.85 10.66 -22.56
C ALA A 6 -14.88 11.23 -21.56
N PRO A 7 -15.59 12.35 -21.82
CA PRO A 7 -16.57 12.87 -20.86
C PRO A 7 -17.81 11.97 -20.75
N LEU A 8 -18.19 11.28 -21.83
CA LEU A 8 -19.33 10.37 -21.85
C LEU A 8 -19.07 9.11 -21.02
N ALA A 9 -17.85 8.56 -21.06
CA ALA A 9 -17.49 7.39 -20.25
C ALA A 9 -17.49 7.70 -18.74
N VAL A 10 -17.01 8.89 -18.34
CA VAL A 10 -17.03 9.34 -16.93
C VAL A 10 -18.46 9.59 -16.45
N ALA A 11 -19.30 10.21 -17.28
CA ALA A 11 -20.71 10.43 -16.97
C ALA A 11 -21.49 9.11 -16.87
N ALA A 12 -21.18 8.12 -17.72
CA ALA A 12 -21.82 6.80 -17.68
C ALA A 12 -21.44 6.00 -16.42
N ILE A 13 -20.19 6.08 -15.96
CA ILE A 13 -19.75 5.43 -14.71
C ILE A 13 -20.40 6.10 -13.49
N LEU A 14 -20.49 7.43 -13.48
CA LEU A 14 -21.18 8.17 -12.42
C LEU A 14 -22.68 7.89 -12.41
N ALA A 15 -23.32 7.80 -13.58
CA ALA A 15 -24.73 7.45 -13.70
C ALA A 15 -25.01 5.99 -13.34
N PHE A 16 -24.09 5.06 -13.62
CA PHE A 16 -24.22 3.66 -13.21
C PHE A 16 -24.00 3.49 -11.70
N ALA A 17 -23.02 4.19 -11.11
CA ALA A 17 -22.82 4.20 -9.66
C ALA A 17 -24.01 4.84 -8.92
N ALA A 18 -24.56 5.94 -9.44
CA ALA A 18 -25.76 6.56 -8.89
C ALA A 18 -27.02 5.72 -9.11
N GLY A 19 -27.17 5.07 -10.28
CA GLY A 19 -28.31 4.20 -10.58
C GLY A 19 -28.35 2.91 -9.76
N ALA A 20 -27.19 2.34 -9.42
CA ALA A 20 -27.10 1.19 -8.52
C ALA A 20 -27.45 1.55 -7.06
N ALA A 21 -27.11 2.77 -6.61
CA ALA A 21 -27.41 3.25 -5.26
C ALA A 21 -28.91 3.55 -5.02
N VAL A 22 -29.71 3.76 -6.07
CA VAL A 22 -31.15 4.07 -5.95
C VAL A 22 -32.02 2.80 -6.05
N GLY A 23 -31.49 1.68 -6.54
CA GLY A 23 -32.26 0.47 -6.83
C GLY A 23 -32.37 -0.58 -5.71
N ALA A 24 -31.52 -0.51 -4.68
CA ALA A 24 -31.56 -1.41 -3.53
C ALA A 24 -31.51 -0.54 -2.26
N GLY A 25 -32.42 -0.77 -1.30
CA GLY A 25 -32.55 0.03 -0.08
C GLY A 25 -31.39 -0.12 0.92
N GLY A 26 -30.15 0.06 0.48
CA GLY A 26 -28.93 0.07 1.29
C GLY A 26 -28.58 1.46 1.81
N ASP A 27 -27.80 1.51 2.89
CA ASP A 27 -27.22 2.75 3.41
C ASP A 27 -26.14 3.27 2.44
N PRO A 28 -26.26 4.48 1.88
CA PRO A 28 -25.31 5.03 0.91
C PRO A 28 -23.86 5.03 1.40
N ARG A 29 -23.64 5.11 2.72
CA ARG A 29 -22.30 5.07 3.31
C ARG A 29 -21.66 3.69 3.16
N GLY A 30 -22.45 2.63 3.36
CA GLY A 30 -22.02 1.25 3.16
C GLY A 30 -21.65 0.99 1.70
N ASP A 31 -22.46 1.49 0.77
CA ASP A 31 -22.21 1.36 -0.67
C ASP A 31 -20.93 2.10 -1.10
N THR A 32 -20.73 3.34 -0.64
CA THR A 32 -19.50 4.10 -0.91
C THR A 32 -18.27 3.41 -0.32
N ALA A 33 -18.35 2.88 0.90
CA ALA A 33 -17.26 2.13 1.51
C ALA A 33 -16.95 0.85 0.72
N SER A 34 -17.99 0.11 0.29
CA SER A 34 -17.85 -1.08 -0.54
C SER A 34 -17.19 -0.76 -1.87
N ALA A 35 -17.63 0.29 -2.56
CA ALA A 35 -17.04 0.72 -3.83
C ALA A 35 -15.57 1.14 -3.68
N PHE A 36 -15.22 1.84 -2.59
CA PHE A 36 -13.85 2.24 -2.31
C PHE A 36 -12.94 1.03 -2.04
N SER A 37 -13.40 0.09 -1.22
CA SER A 37 -12.67 -1.15 -0.90
C SER A 37 -12.42 -2.00 -2.14
N GLN A 38 -13.45 -2.22 -2.96
CA GLN A 38 -13.30 -2.98 -4.21
C GLN A 38 -12.36 -2.28 -5.22
N ALA A 39 -12.36 -0.95 -5.25
CA ALA A 39 -11.40 -0.21 -6.08
C ALA A 39 -9.97 -0.36 -5.54
N TRP A 40 -9.80 -0.43 -4.23
CA TRP A 40 -8.50 -0.68 -3.61
C TRP A 40 -7.96 -2.07 -3.94
N ASP A 41 -8.79 -3.12 -3.89
CA ASP A 41 -8.40 -4.49 -4.27
C ASP A 41 -7.85 -4.55 -5.69
N ARG A 42 -8.46 -3.80 -6.61
CA ARG A 42 -8.02 -3.70 -8.01
C ARG A 42 -6.85 -2.73 -8.23
N GLY A 43 -6.42 -2.00 -7.21
CA GLY A 43 -5.41 -0.95 -7.33
C GLY A 43 -5.88 0.27 -8.15
N ASP A 44 -7.19 0.48 -8.29
CA ASP A 44 -7.78 1.59 -9.04
C ASP A 44 -7.87 2.86 -8.18
N TYR A 45 -6.72 3.53 -8.03
CA TYR A 45 -6.64 4.77 -7.27
C TYR A 45 -7.46 5.92 -7.87
N THR A 46 -7.82 5.86 -9.15
CA THR A 46 -8.64 6.90 -9.79
C THR A 46 -10.09 6.75 -9.33
N ALA A 47 -10.62 5.53 -9.34
CA ALA A 47 -11.95 5.22 -8.81
C ALA A 47 -12.03 5.54 -7.30
N MET A 48 -11.04 5.14 -6.52
CA MET A 48 -10.97 5.49 -5.09
C MET A 48 -10.99 7.02 -4.87
N TYR A 49 -10.22 7.76 -5.66
CA TYR A 49 -10.14 9.22 -5.55
C TYR A 49 -11.45 9.93 -5.94
N ALA A 50 -12.23 9.34 -6.85
CA ALA A 50 -13.53 9.88 -7.24
C ALA A 50 -14.56 9.84 -6.11
N LEU A 51 -14.43 8.88 -5.18
CA LEU A 51 -15.30 8.69 -4.02
C LEU A 51 -14.95 9.61 -2.84
N LEU A 52 -13.95 10.49 -2.98
CA LEU A 52 -13.52 11.38 -1.91
C LEU A 52 -14.39 12.64 -1.82
N THR A 53 -14.54 13.15 -0.59
CA THR A 53 -15.20 14.45 -0.38
C THR A 53 -14.47 15.57 -1.13
N PRO A 54 -15.19 16.64 -1.55
CA PRO A 54 -14.54 17.82 -2.14
C PRO A 54 -13.45 18.41 -1.23
N ALA A 55 -13.64 18.38 0.09
CA ALA A 55 -12.65 18.82 1.06
C ALA A 55 -11.37 17.96 1.00
N ALA A 56 -11.50 16.63 0.95
CA ALA A 56 -10.36 15.73 0.79
C ALA A 56 -9.62 15.98 -0.53
N ARG A 57 -10.34 16.14 -1.64
CA ARG A 57 -9.76 16.42 -2.97
C ARG A 57 -9.07 17.78 -3.07
N ARG A 58 -9.39 18.74 -2.20
CA ARG A 58 -8.64 20.00 -2.04
C ARG A 58 -7.34 19.81 -1.25
N ARG A 59 -7.33 18.89 -0.27
CA ARG A 59 -6.14 18.62 0.57
C ARG A 59 -5.09 17.76 -0.14
N VAL A 60 -5.53 16.83 -1.00
CA VAL A 60 -4.64 15.89 -1.69
C VAL A 60 -5.01 15.79 -3.16
N THR A 61 -4.02 15.84 -4.04
CA THR A 61 -4.22 15.59 -5.47
C THR A 61 -4.26 14.09 -5.75
N LEU A 62 -4.90 13.67 -6.85
CA LEU A 62 -4.92 12.27 -7.30
C LEU A 62 -3.50 11.67 -7.37
N LYS A 63 -2.53 12.42 -7.90
CA LYS A 63 -1.13 11.98 -7.99
C LYS A 63 -0.53 11.68 -6.61
N ARG A 64 -0.75 12.55 -5.62
CA ARG A 64 -0.26 12.37 -4.25
C ARG A 64 -1.00 11.27 -3.51
N PHE A 65 -2.30 11.16 -3.70
CA PHE A 65 -3.14 10.08 -3.17
C PHE A 65 -2.62 8.72 -3.63
N ALA A 66 -2.50 8.52 -4.95
CA ALA A 66 -2.00 7.28 -5.53
C ALA A 66 -0.54 6.99 -5.13
N ALA A 67 0.30 8.03 -5.01
CA ALA A 67 1.67 7.86 -4.52
C ALA A 67 1.72 7.39 -3.06
N GLY A 68 0.78 7.83 -2.21
CA GLY A 68 0.67 7.38 -0.82
C GLY A 68 0.44 5.87 -0.73
N TYR A 69 -0.56 5.35 -1.45
CA TYR A 69 -0.84 3.91 -1.50
C TYR A 69 0.32 3.12 -2.12
N ARG A 70 0.91 3.58 -3.22
CA ARG A 70 2.08 2.91 -3.84
C ARG A 70 3.30 2.88 -2.92
N ARG A 71 3.55 3.95 -2.15
CA ARG A 71 4.64 3.97 -1.16
C ARG A 71 4.36 2.97 -0.05
N ALA A 72 3.14 2.95 0.49
CA ALA A 72 2.73 1.97 1.50
C ALA A 72 2.91 0.54 0.98
N ALA A 73 2.46 0.26 -0.25
CA ALA A 73 2.65 -1.02 -0.92
C ALA A 73 4.13 -1.41 -1.07
N LYS A 74 5.00 -0.49 -1.49
CA LYS A 74 6.45 -0.74 -1.59
C LYS A 74 7.07 -1.07 -0.23
N VAL A 75 6.75 -0.30 0.80
CA VAL A 75 7.28 -0.50 2.16
C VAL A 75 6.80 -1.84 2.74
N ALA A 76 5.52 -2.15 2.60
CA ALA A 76 4.94 -3.41 3.06
C ALA A 76 5.33 -4.61 2.18
N THR A 77 5.99 -4.43 1.05
CA THR A 77 6.28 -5.48 0.06
C THR A 77 5.03 -6.18 -0.46
N LEU A 78 3.97 -5.40 -0.62
CA LEU A 78 2.64 -5.84 -0.98
C LEU A 78 2.63 -6.52 -2.35
N SER A 79 2.00 -7.68 -2.42
CA SER A 79 1.68 -8.39 -3.66
C SER A 79 0.21 -8.33 -4.00
N GLU A 80 -0.67 -8.31 -2.99
CA GLU A 80 -2.13 -8.33 -3.18
C GLU A 80 -2.85 -7.67 -1.99
N VAL A 81 -3.98 -7.03 -2.28
CA VAL A 81 -4.93 -6.48 -1.30
C VAL A 81 -6.24 -7.25 -1.47
N ASP A 82 -6.80 -7.69 -0.35
CA ASP A 82 -8.11 -8.35 -0.29
C ASP A 82 -8.93 -7.65 0.80
N THR A 83 -10.02 -7.00 0.38
CA THR A 83 -10.93 -6.29 1.26
C THR A 83 -12.17 -7.13 1.56
N GLY A 84 -12.47 -7.24 2.85
CA GLY A 84 -13.70 -7.87 3.32
C GLY A 84 -14.91 -6.97 3.17
N ARG A 85 -16.09 -7.54 3.45
CA ARG A 85 -17.35 -6.79 3.50
C ARG A 85 -17.25 -5.66 4.53
N PRO A 86 -17.57 -4.40 4.15
CA PRO A 86 -17.68 -3.30 5.10
C PRO A 86 -18.71 -3.61 6.20
N ALA A 87 -18.41 -3.20 7.43
CA ALA A 87 -19.37 -3.25 8.53
C ALA A 87 -20.49 -2.22 8.32
N GLU A 88 -21.54 -2.30 9.13
CA GLU A 88 -22.57 -1.26 9.17
C GLU A 88 -21.97 0.09 9.60
N PRO A 89 -22.44 1.22 9.04
CA PRO A 89 -21.96 2.54 9.43
C PRO A 89 -22.22 2.83 10.91
N GLN A 90 -21.18 3.28 11.62
CA GLN A 90 -21.26 3.63 13.04
C GLN A 90 -20.48 4.92 13.29
N GLY A 91 -21.14 5.93 13.86
CA GLY A 91 -20.48 7.19 14.24
C GLY A 91 -19.84 7.96 13.08
N GLY A 92 -20.37 7.80 11.85
CA GLY A 92 -19.79 8.42 10.64
C GLY A 92 -18.58 7.67 10.08
N GLU A 93 -18.25 6.50 10.62
CA GLU A 93 -17.21 5.62 10.10
C GLU A 93 -17.78 4.29 9.60
N VAL A 94 -17.13 3.72 8.59
CA VAL A 94 -17.41 2.38 8.09
C VAL A 94 -16.13 1.54 8.19
N SER A 95 -16.18 0.48 8.99
CA SER A 95 -15.01 -0.35 9.25
C SER A 95 -14.87 -1.47 8.21
N VAL A 96 -13.77 -1.44 7.44
CA VAL A 96 -13.47 -2.40 6.39
C VAL A 96 -12.35 -3.35 6.86
N PRO A 97 -12.58 -4.68 6.92
CA PRO A 97 -11.51 -5.66 7.08
C PRO A 97 -10.58 -5.64 5.85
N VAL A 98 -9.28 -5.65 6.08
CA VAL A 98 -8.28 -5.65 5.01
C VAL A 98 -7.23 -6.72 5.29
N VAL A 99 -6.97 -7.55 4.29
CA VAL A 99 -5.91 -8.54 4.27
C VAL A 99 -4.88 -8.13 3.21
N LEU A 100 -3.64 -7.94 3.63
CA LEU A 100 -2.52 -7.60 2.78
C LEU A 100 -1.58 -8.80 2.66
N ARG A 101 -1.46 -9.35 1.45
CA ARG A 101 -0.44 -10.38 1.18
C ARG A 101 0.87 -9.68 0.84
N THR A 102 1.93 -10.05 1.54
CA THR A 102 3.26 -9.46 1.36
C THR A 102 4.29 -10.52 1.00
N ARG A 103 5.35 -10.11 0.30
CA ARG A 103 6.43 -11.04 -0.09
C ARG A 103 7.35 -11.39 1.08
N ILE A 104 7.53 -10.47 2.03
CA ILE A 104 8.54 -10.62 3.10
C ILE A 104 7.92 -10.81 4.48
N PHE A 105 6.77 -10.18 4.76
CA PHE A 105 6.15 -10.16 6.10
C PHE A 105 4.99 -11.16 6.26
N GLY A 106 4.78 -12.05 5.29
CA GLY A 106 3.63 -12.95 5.27
C GLY A 106 2.32 -12.19 5.02
N THR A 107 1.24 -12.65 5.65
CA THR A 107 -0.08 -12.03 5.52
C THR A 107 -0.33 -11.09 6.70
N LEU A 108 -0.58 -9.82 6.42
CA LEU A 108 -0.95 -8.81 7.43
C LEU A 108 -2.47 -8.60 7.36
N SER A 109 -3.15 -8.65 8.51
CA SER A 109 -4.60 -8.44 8.58
C SER A 109 -4.93 -7.33 9.55
N GLY A 110 -5.94 -6.54 9.23
CA GLY A 110 -6.43 -5.49 10.13
C GLY A 110 -7.71 -4.85 9.60
N ARG A 111 -8.03 -3.66 10.12
CA ARG A 111 -9.19 -2.89 9.68
C ARG A 111 -8.79 -1.47 9.33
N VAL A 112 -9.49 -0.90 8.36
CA VAL A 112 -9.46 0.52 8.05
C VAL A 112 -10.83 1.11 8.38
N ALA A 113 -10.85 2.11 9.25
CA ALA A 113 -12.06 2.87 9.55
C ALA A 113 -12.17 4.01 8.54
N LEU A 114 -13.10 3.90 7.58
CA LEU A 114 -13.33 4.91 6.57
C LEU A 114 -14.28 5.97 7.12
N PRO A 115 -13.88 7.25 7.23
CA PRO A 115 -14.80 8.31 7.60
C PRO A 115 -15.69 8.64 6.38
N VAL A 116 -16.95 8.22 6.44
CA VAL A 116 -17.90 8.40 5.34
C VAL A 116 -18.91 9.48 5.72
N VAL A 117 -18.96 10.52 4.91
CA VAL A 117 -19.81 11.70 5.12
C VAL A 117 -20.92 11.69 4.08
N GLU A 118 -22.16 11.81 4.55
CA GLU A 118 -23.32 11.97 3.68
C GLU A 118 -23.46 13.41 3.20
N SER A 119 -23.99 13.56 1.99
CA SER A 119 -24.29 14.83 1.36
C SER A 119 -25.49 14.67 0.43
N GLU A 120 -26.04 15.79 -0.06
CA GLU A 120 -27.12 15.82 -1.04
C GLU A 120 -26.81 15.04 -2.33
N ALA A 121 -25.53 14.85 -2.66
CA ALA A 121 -25.08 14.10 -3.84
C ALA A 121 -24.77 12.62 -3.54
N GLY A 122 -25.08 12.13 -2.34
CA GLY A 122 -24.72 10.80 -1.84
C GLY A 122 -23.61 10.83 -0.79
N ALA A 123 -22.98 9.69 -0.53
CA ALA A 123 -21.94 9.54 0.48
C ALA A 123 -20.52 9.59 -0.12
N ALA A 124 -19.58 10.20 0.59
CA ALA A 124 -18.19 10.34 0.17
C ALA A 124 -17.21 10.21 1.33
N ILE A 125 -15.96 9.84 1.06
CA ILE A 125 -14.95 9.54 2.08
C ILE A 125 -14.11 10.78 2.41
N ASP A 126 -14.03 11.17 3.69
CA ASP A 126 -13.14 12.23 4.17
C ASP A 126 -11.72 11.70 4.36
N TRP A 127 -11.07 11.33 3.25
CA TRP A 127 -9.81 10.59 3.30
C TRP A 127 -8.67 11.35 3.97
N ARG A 128 -7.83 10.59 4.68
CA ARG A 128 -6.61 11.03 5.35
C ARG A 128 -5.43 10.08 5.04
N PRO A 129 -4.18 10.56 5.11
CA PRO A 129 -3.00 9.75 4.75
C PRO A 129 -2.82 8.44 5.52
N TYR A 130 -3.31 8.35 6.76
CA TYR A 130 -3.20 7.11 7.55
C TYR A 130 -4.12 5.99 7.04
N LEU A 131 -5.07 6.27 6.14
CA LEU A 131 -5.96 5.25 5.56
C LEU A 131 -5.30 4.39 4.47
N VAL A 132 -4.01 4.60 4.18
CA VAL A 132 -3.27 3.83 3.16
C VAL A 132 -2.89 2.42 3.59
N HIS A 133 -3.02 2.10 4.88
CA HIS A 133 -2.67 0.80 5.44
C HIS A 133 -3.46 0.54 6.72
N PRO A 134 -3.93 -0.70 6.96
CA PRO A 134 -4.61 -1.04 8.21
C PRO A 134 -3.70 -0.82 9.42
N GLY A 135 -4.26 -0.25 10.49
CA GLY A 135 -3.55 -0.06 11.75
C GLY A 135 -2.66 1.19 11.86
N LEU A 136 -2.55 2.02 10.82
CA LEU A 136 -1.90 3.33 10.94
C LEU A 136 -2.81 4.34 11.65
N ARG A 137 -2.24 5.07 12.60
CA ARG A 137 -2.89 6.22 13.26
C ARG A 137 -2.50 7.53 12.59
N GLN A 138 -3.19 8.60 12.98
CA GLN A 138 -2.86 9.94 12.53
C GLN A 138 -1.41 10.31 12.90
N GLY A 139 -0.64 10.74 11.91
CA GLY A 139 0.77 11.11 12.06
C GLY A 139 1.76 9.95 11.96
N GLU A 140 1.29 8.70 12.00
CA GLU A 140 2.14 7.53 11.82
C GLU A 140 2.48 7.30 10.34
N THR A 141 3.63 6.68 10.09
CA THR A 141 4.07 6.30 8.74
C THR A 141 4.65 4.90 8.76
N LEU A 142 4.54 4.21 7.63
CA LEU A 142 5.19 2.92 7.44
C LEU A 142 6.68 3.10 7.13
N ALA A 143 7.48 2.27 7.78
CA ALA A 143 8.90 2.06 7.51
C ALA A 143 9.20 0.56 7.42
N ARG A 144 10.27 0.21 6.71
CA ARG A 144 10.82 -1.14 6.61
C ARG A 144 12.29 -1.08 6.99
N ALA A 145 12.71 -1.96 7.89
CA ALA A 145 14.11 -2.16 8.24
C ALA A 145 14.53 -3.58 7.88
N THR A 146 15.79 -3.72 7.44
CA THR A 146 16.41 -5.02 7.14
C THR A 146 17.65 -5.15 7.98
N THR A 147 17.74 -6.23 8.76
CA THR A 147 18.95 -6.60 9.49
C THR A 147 19.55 -7.82 8.83
N LEU A 148 20.77 -7.68 8.31
CA LEU A 148 21.50 -8.80 7.73
C LEU A 148 22.04 -9.70 8.85
N PRO A 149 21.97 -11.03 8.72
CA PRO A 149 22.62 -11.93 9.66
C PRO A 149 24.16 -11.78 9.55
N PRO A 150 24.90 -12.14 10.60
CA PRO A 150 26.36 -12.17 10.54
C PRO A 150 26.85 -13.09 9.42
N ARG A 151 27.89 -12.68 8.70
CA ARG A 151 28.46 -13.49 7.61
C ARG A 151 29.19 -14.70 8.21
N ALA A 152 28.86 -15.89 7.70
CA ALA A 152 29.58 -17.10 8.04
C ALA A 152 31.03 -17.06 7.52
N ALA A 153 31.91 -17.71 8.27
CA ALA A 153 33.31 -17.89 7.90
C ALA A 153 33.45 -18.77 6.66
N ILE A 154 34.46 -18.47 5.84
CA ILE A 154 34.93 -19.36 4.78
C ILE A 154 35.97 -20.27 5.42
N GLN A 155 35.79 -21.58 5.30
CA GLN A 155 36.65 -22.57 5.94
C GLN A 155 37.37 -23.41 4.89
N ALA A 156 38.59 -23.83 5.21
CA ALA A 156 39.28 -24.88 4.49
C ALA A 156 38.62 -26.24 4.75
N ARG A 157 39.07 -27.28 4.03
CA ARG A 157 38.50 -28.64 4.16
C ARG A 157 38.55 -29.19 5.58
N ASP A 158 39.54 -28.78 6.36
CA ASP A 158 39.76 -29.18 7.76
C ASP A 158 38.96 -28.34 8.77
N GLY A 159 38.16 -27.37 8.33
CA GLY A 159 37.42 -26.45 9.18
C GLY A 159 38.20 -25.19 9.59
N THR A 160 39.48 -25.06 9.20
CA THR A 160 40.28 -23.87 9.51
C THR A 160 39.69 -22.64 8.83
N ALA A 161 39.42 -21.59 9.60
CA ALA A 161 38.88 -20.35 9.07
C ALA A 161 39.90 -19.67 8.14
N LEU A 162 39.54 -19.58 6.86
CA LEU A 162 40.28 -18.83 5.86
C LEU A 162 39.88 -17.36 5.87
N ALA A 163 38.62 -17.04 6.13
CA ALA A 163 38.13 -15.68 6.24
C ALA A 163 36.90 -15.59 7.15
N GLU A 164 36.87 -14.65 8.09
CA GLU A 164 35.81 -14.56 9.11
C GLU A 164 35.46 -13.12 9.51
N GLY A 165 34.38 -12.96 10.28
CA GLY A 165 33.84 -11.66 10.68
C GLY A 165 33.07 -10.93 9.57
N GLU A 166 32.53 -9.74 9.88
CA GLU A 166 31.69 -8.98 8.94
C GLU A 166 32.39 -8.66 7.61
N ALA A 167 33.67 -8.28 7.69
CA ALA A 167 34.48 -7.96 6.53
C ALA A 167 35.10 -9.20 5.85
N ARG A 168 34.90 -10.42 6.41
CA ARG A 168 35.59 -11.66 5.99
C ARG A 168 37.09 -11.43 5.81
N LEU A 169 37.73 -10.97 6.88
CA LEU A 169 39.17 -10.74 6.89
C LEU A 169 39.91 -12.07 7.02
N SER A 170 41.08 -12.14 6.41
CA SER A 170 41.91 -13.34 6.36
C SER A 170 43.34 -13.05 6.79
N LYS A 171 43.94 -14.01 7.50
CA LYS A 171 45.38 -14.02 7.79
C LYS A 171 46.24 -14.31 6.55
N LEU A 172 45.63 -14.79 5.46
CA LEU A 172 46.29 -15.08 4.17
C LEU A 172 46.47 -13.82 3.29
N GLY A 173 46.08 -12.64 3.77
CA GLY A 173 46.30 -11.37 3.08
C GLY A 173 45.47 -11.21 1.80
N ALA A 174 46.05 -10.60 0.77
CA ALA A 174 45.35 -10.16 -0.44
C ALA A 174 44.68 -11.31 -1.23
N LEU A 175 45.26 -12.51 -1.23
CA LEU A 175 44.71 -13.69 -1.92
C LEU A 175 43.31 -14.08 -1.43
N ALA A 176 43.04 -13.95 -0.14
CA ALA A 176 41.73 -14.27 0.41
C ALA A 176 40.71 -13.14 0.21
N ALA A 177 41.16 -11.90 -0.03
CA ALA A 177 40.27 -10.77 -0.29
C ALA A 177 39.51 -10.92 -1.63
N GLU A 178 40.11 -11.58 -2.63
CA GLU A 178 39.45 -11.89 -3.90
C GLU A 178 38.36 -12.97 -3.75
N ILE A 179 38.51 -13.87 -2.78
CA ILE A 179 37.58 -14.99 -2.53
C ILE A 179 36.43 -14.54 -1.60
N ALA A 180 36.73 -13.69 -0.61
CA ALA A 180 35.80 -13.33 0.46
C ALA A 180 34.59 -12.51 -0.01
N GLY A 181 34.79 -11.64 -1.01
CA GLY A 181 33.81 -10.67 -1.48
C GLY A 181 33.43 -9.62 -0.42
N ARG A 182 33.02 -8.43 -0.85
CA ARG A 182 32.57 -7.35 0.05
C ARG A 182 31.05 -7.19 -0.02
N VAL A 183 30.44 -6.92 1.13
CA VAL A 183 29.04 -6.48 1.23
C VAL A 183 29.08 -5.03 1.69
N GLY A 184 28.32 -4.18 1.01
CA GLY A 184 28.19 -2.76 1.33
C GLY A 184 26.76 -2.30 1.08
N PRO A 185 26.45 -1.03 1.38
CA PRO A 185 25.15 -0.46 1.04
C PRO A 185 24.89 -0.60 -0.46
N ALA A 186 23.60 -0.75 -0.82
CA ALA A 186 23.22 -0.78 -2.22
C ALA A 186 23.68 0.54 -2.89
N PRO A 187 24.28 0.46 -4.10
CA PRO A 187 24.66 1.67 -4.82
C PRO A 187 23.43 2.55 -5.11
N PRO A 188 23.61 3.89 -5.18
CA PRO A 188 22.49 4.82 -5.33
C PRO A 188 21.65 4.55 -6.59
N GLU A 189 22.26 4.02 -7.66
CA GLU A 189 21.53 3.65 -8.88
C GLU A 189 20.49 2.55 -8.64
N ARG A 190 20.68 1.70 -7.62
CA ARG A 190 19.77 0.60 -7.26
C ARG A 190 18.91 0.85 -6.03
N ALA A 191 19.02 2.02 -5.41
CA ALA A 191 18.23 2.36 -4.22
C ALA A 191 16.71 2.46 -4.52
N ALA A 192 16.34 2.64 -5.79
CA ALA A 192 14.97 2.82 -6.24
C ALA A 192 14.30 1.54 -6.78
N GLU A 193 15.05 0.48 -7.05
CA GLU A 193 14.51 -0.86 -7.34
C GLU A 193 13.72 -1.42 -6.14
#